data_AF-A0A3M5T6M4-F1
#
_entry.id   AF-A0A3M5T6M4-F1
#
_cell.length_a   1.000
_cell.length_b   1.000
_cell.length_c   1.000
_cell.angle_alpha   90.00
_cell.angle_beta   90.00
_cell.angle_gamma   90.00
#
_symmetry.space_group_name_H-M   'P 1'
#
loop_
_entity.id
_entity.type
_entity.pdbx_description
1 polymer ?
#
loop_
_entity_poly.entity_id
_entity_poly.type
_entity_poly.pdbx_seq_one_letter_code
_entity_poly.pdbx_strand_id
1 'polypeptide(L)'
;MLTMPFIWILGFIYFCIQSGVYAINFWLPSIIKNLGFSDALVIGWISAVPYLMAGVFMLLVGRSADLRNERRWHLVVPMLMGATGLIIAANFATVPLIAILGLTIATMGALTSLPMFWPLPTALLSASVAAGGLALINSIGQMAGFLSPYLVGWIKDQTGSTTLALYSLAALTIVGSLVALRVSRHSAVKVAAAA
;
A
#
# COMPACT_ATOMS: atom_id res chain seq x y z
N MET A 1 25.45 1.35 8.65
CA MET A 1 24.41 0.94 7.68
C MET A 1 23.23 0.25 8.35
N LEU A 2 23.42 -0.91 9.01
CA LEU A 2 22.38 -1.57 9.82
C LEU A 2 21.97 -0.80 11.09
N THR A 3 22.82 0.11 11.54
CA THR A 3 22.62 0.97 12.72
C THR A 3 21.80 2.23 12.45
N MET A 4 21.41 2.52 11.20
CA MET A 4 20.60 3.71 10.90
C MET A 4 19.11 3.41 11.14
N PRO A 5 18.51 3.90 12.24
CA PRO A 5 17.12 3.56 12.61
C PRO A 5 16.11 3.98 11.54
N PHE A 6 16.48 4.96 10.72
CA PHE A 6 15.65 5.48 9.64
C PHE A 6 15.41 4.46 8.51
N ILE A 7 16.38 3.59 8.19
CA ILE A 7 16.22 2.57 7.13
C ILE A 7 15.14 1.55 7.54
N TRP A 8 15.09 1.20 8.83
CA TRP A 8 14.06 0.32 9.38
C TRP A 8 12.66 0.96 9.35
N ILE A 9 12.56 2.25 9.65
CA ILE A 9 11.30 3.00 9.54
C ILE A 9 10.80 3.02 8.09
N LEU A 10 11.68 3.32 7.14
CA LEU A 10 11.35 3.28 5.72
C LEU A 10 10.97 1.88 5.25
N GLY A 11 11.72 0.85 5.68
CA GLY A 11 11.41 -0.55 5.42
C GLY A 11 10.01 -0.93 5.94
N PHE A 12 9.66 -0.48 7.14
CA PHE A 12 8.33 -0.71 7.71
C PHE A 12 7.22 0.00 6.93
N ILE A 13 7.40 1.27 6.55
CA ILE A 13 6.44 1.98 5.69
C ILE A 13 6.26 1.22 4.37
N TYR A 14 7.35 0.81 3.73
CA TYR A 14 7.33 0.07 2.48
C TYR A 14 6.66 -1.30 2.63
N PHE A 15 6.88 -1.99 3.75
CA PHE A 15 6.18 -3.22 4.13
C PHE A 15 4.67 -3.00 4.23
N CYS A 16 4.20 -1.91 4.86
CA CYS A 16 2.78 -1.60 4.94
C CYS A 16 2.16 -1.34 3.56
N ILE A 17 2.89 -0.62 2.68
CA ILE A 17 2.46 -0.37 1.29
C ILE A 17 2.38 -1.68 0.51
N GLN A 18 3.46 -2.48 0.53
CA GLN A 18 3.52 -3.76 -0.17
C GLN A 18 2.49 -4.75 0.35
N SER A 19 2.18 -4.72 1.65
CA SER A 19 1.10 -5.55 2.23
C SER A 19 -0.25 -5.26 1.57
N GLY A 20 -0.58 -3.98 1.36
CA GLY A 20 -1.80 -3.60 0.65
C GLY A 20 -1.80 -4.04 -0.82
N VAL A 21 -0.69 -3.78 -1.53
CA VAL A 21 -0.53 -4.13 -2.94
C VAL A 21 -0.65 -5.64 -3.16
N TYR A 22 0.07 -6.44 -2.38
CA TYR A 22 0.01 -7.89 -2.49
C TYR A 22 -1.36 -8.44 -2.11
N ALA A 23 -1.98 -7.93 -1.04
CA ALA A 23 -3.33 -8.36 -0.68
C ALA A 23 -4.33 -8.14 -1.82
N ILE A 24 -4.29 -6.96 -2.46
CA ILE A 24 -5.14 -6.68 -3.62
C ILE A 24 -4.82 -7.63 -4.77
N ASN A 25 -3.54 -7.79 -5.12
CA ASN A 25 -3.15 -8.65 -6.24
C ASN A 25 -3.56 -10.12 -6.07
N PHE A 26 -3.50 -10.64 -4.85
CA PHE A 26 -3.86 -12.04 -4.58
C PHE A 26 -5.36 -12.24 -4.36
N TRP A 27 -6.04 -11.31 -3.68
CA TRP A 27 -7.40 -11.56 -3.18
C TRP A 27 -8.49 -10.81 -3.94
N LEU A 28 -8.17 -9.79 -4.74
CA LEU A 28 -9.18 -9.02 -5.48
C LEU A 28 -10.11 -9.92 -6.32
N PRO A 29 -9.61 -10.88 -7.15
CA PRO A 29 -10.48 -11.74 -7.93
C PRO A 29 -11.32 -12.68 -7.05
N SER A 30 -10.75 -13.18 -5.94
CA SER A 30 -11.47 -14.04 -5.01
C SER A 30 -12.57 -13.29 -4.25
N ILE A 31 -12.34 -12.02 -3.88
CA ILE A 31 -13.35 -11.18 -3.25
C ILE A 31 -14.49 -10.94 -4.23
N ILE A 32 -14.19 -10.60 -5.50
CA ILE A 32 -15.22 -10.44 -6.54
C ILE A 32 -16.01 -11.73 -6.74
N LYS A 33 -15.35 -12.89 -6.78
CA LYS A 33 -16.04 -14.19 -6.86
C LYS A 33 -17.03 -14.39 -5.71
N ASN A 34 -16.64 -14.02 -4.48
CA ASN A 34 -17.50 -14.14 -3.30
C ASN A 34 -18.71 -13.19 -3.32
N LEU A 35 -18.70 -12.15 -4.16
CA LEU A 35 -19.84 -11.25 -4.37
C LEU A 35 -20.95 -11.86 -5.25
N GLY A 36 -20.79 -13.10 -5.71
CA GLY A 36 -21.79 -13.84 -6.49
C GLY A 36 -21.49 -13.96 -7.98
N PHE A 37 -20.35 -13.45 -8.45
CA PHE A 37 -19.90 -13.64 -9.83
C PHE A 37 -19.25 -15.02 -9.98
N SER A 38 -19.80 -15.87 -10.85
CA SER A 38 -19.32 -17.25 -11.06
C SER A 38 -18.43 -17.41 -12.31
N ASP A 39 -18.61 -16.55 -13.32
CA ASP A 39 -17.84 -16.58 -14.56
C ASP A 39 -16.46 -15.92 -14.39
N ALA A 40 -15.40 -16.67 -14.70
CA ALA A 40 -14.02 -16.20 -14.62
C ALA A 40 -13.72 -15.03 -15.56
N LEU A 41 -14.31 -14.98 -16.76
CA LEU A 41 -14.15 -13.87 -17.69
C LEU A 41 -14.76 -12.59 -17.13
N VAL A 42 -15.95 -12.70 -16.52
CA VAL A 42 -16.62 -11.56 -15.88
C VAL A 42 -15.81 -11.04 -14.70
N ILE A 43 -15.30 -11.94 -13.84
CA ILE A 43 -14.43 -11.56 -12.73
C ILE A 43 -13.18 -10.83 -13.24
N GLY A 44 -12.57 -11.31 -14.33
CA GLY A 44 -11.41 -10.69 -14.96
C GLY A 44 -11.70 -9.26 -15.43
N TRP A 45 -12.80 -9.05 -16.15
CA TRP A 45 -13.21 -7.71 -16.60
C TRP A 45 -13.53 -6.77 -15.44
N ILE A 46 -14.21 -7.24 -14.40
CA ILE A 46 -14.48 -6.45 -13.19
C ILE A 46 -13.16 -6.09 -12.49
N SER A 47 -12.22 -7.04 -12.38
CA SER A 47 -10.91 -6.82 -11.76
C SER A 47 -10.05 -5.83 -12.54
N ALA A 48 -10.22 -5.73 -13.86
CA ALA A 48 -9.49 -4.78 -14.69
C ALA A 48 -9.81 -3.31 -14.33
N VAL A 49 -11.04 -3.02 -13.90
CA VAL A 49 -11.50 -1.66 -13.57
C VAL A 49 -10.65 -1.03 -12.44
N PRO A 50 -10.48 -1.67 -11.26
CA PRO A 50 -9.58 -1.19 -10.21
C PRO A 50 -8.16 -0.86 -10.69
N TYR A 51 -7.55 -1.72 -11.50
CA TYR A 51 -6.19 -1.51 -12.00
C TYR A 51 -6.09 -0.36 -13.00
N LEU A 52 -7.05 -0.24 -13.92
CA LEU A 52 -7.11 0.87 -14.87
C LEU A 52 -7.27 2.22 -14.14
N MET A 53 -8.20 2.28 -13.18
CA MET A 53 -8.40 3.48 -12.37
C MET A 53 -7.16 3.82 -11.53
N ALA A 54 -6.50 2.80 -10.97
CA ALA A 54 -5.24 2.98 -10.25
C ALA A 54 -4.12 3.53 -11.15
N GLY A 55 -4.00 3.04 -12.38
CA GLY A 55 -3.04 3.57 -13.35
C GLY A 55 -3.25 5.05 -13.66
N VAL A 56 -4.51 5.44 -13.94
CA VAL A 56 -4.85 6.86 -14.19
C VAL A 56 -4.57 7.72 -12.95
N PHE A 57 -5.03 7.28 -11.78
CA PHE A 57 -4.84 8.02 -10.54
C PHE A 57 -3.36 8.19 -10.18
N MET A 58 -2.57 7.15 -10.34
CA MET A 58 -1.13 7.16 -10.11
C MET A 58 -0.42 8.22 -10.97
N LEU A 59 -0.80 8.36 -12.24
CA LEU A 59 -0.24 9.37 -13.13
C LEU A 59 -0.64 10.79 -12.71
N LEU A 60 -1.90 11.00 -12.31
CA LEU A 60 -2.39 12.30 -11.86
C LEU A 60 -1.71 12.73 -10.56
N VAL A 61 -1.61 11.84 -9.58
CA VAL A 61 -0.94 12.09 -8.31
C VAL A 61 0.55 12.30 -8.50
N GLY A 62 1.21 11.51 -9.36
CA GLY A 62 2.62 11.69 -9.70
C GLY A 62 2.91 13.08 -10.30
N ARG A 63 2.12 13.49 -11.30
CA ARG A 63 2.22 14.85 -11.87
C ARG A 63 1.99 15.95 -10.83
N SER A 64 1.00 15.79 -9.97
CA SER A 64 0.73 16.74 -8.89
C SER A 64 1.89 16.80 -7.87
N ALA A 65 2.49 15.65 -7.54
CA ALA A 65 3.62 15.56 -6.62
C ALA A 65 4.85 16.31 -7.16
N ASP A 66 5.12 16.17 -8.46
CA ASP A 66 6.23 16.85 -9.13
C ASP A 66 6.03 18.37 -9.18
N LEU A 67 4.79 18.83 -9.45
CA LEU A 67 4.47 20.26 -9.53
C LEU A 67 4.48 20.96 -8.16
N ARG A 68 3.95 20.31 -7.12
CA ARG A 68 3.79 20.91 -5.80
C ARG A 68 4.98 20.67 -4.88
N ASN A 69 5.82 19.67 -5.18
CA ASN A 69 6.96 19.25 -4.37
C ASN A 69 6.56 18.83 -2.92
N GLU A 70 5.29 18.50 -2.70
CA GLU A 70 4.69 18.10 -1.42
C GLU A 70 4.70 16.58 -1.24
N ARG A 71 5.88 15.97 -1.35
CA ARG A 71 6.05 14.49 -1.42
C ARG A 71 5.39 13.73 -0.26
N ARG A 72 5.38 14.32 0.95
CA ARG A 72 4.77 13.71 2.15
C ARG A 72 3.27 13.47 1.98
N TRP A 73 2.54 14.47 1.51
CA TRP A 73 1.08 14.36 1.35
C TRP A 73 0.70 13.46 0.19
N HIS A 74 1.49 13.47 -0.89
CA HIS A 74 1.30 12.60 -2.05
C HIS A 74 1.59 11.13 -1.75
N LEU A 75 2.26 10.80 -0.64
CA LEU A 75 2.37 9.44 -0.12
C LEU A 75 1.24 9.08 0.84
N VAL A 76 1.00 9.93 1.85
CA VAL A 76 0.08 9.62 2.95
C VAL A 76 -1.37 9.58 2.49
N VAL A 77 -1.79 10.51 1.63
CA VAL A 77 -3.18 10.59 1.18
C VAL A 77 -3.57 9.33 0.40
N PRO A 78 -2.80 8.83 -0.58
CA PRO A 78 -3.07 7.55 -1.20
C PRO A 78 -3.08 6.37 -0.24
N MET A 79 -2.20 6.32 0.77
CA MET A 79 -2.24 5.25 1.77
C MET A 79 -3.55 5.26 2.57
N LEU A 80 -3.97 6.42 3.05
CA LEU A 80 -5.24 6.58 3.79
C LEU A 80 -6.43 6.26 2.90
N MET A 81 -6.43 6.74 1.65
CA MET A 81 -7.44 6.38 0.65
C MET A 81 -7.51 4.87 0.43
N GLY A 82 -6.34 4.21 0.36
CA GLY A 82 -6.21 2.76 0.31
C GLY A 82 -6.94 2.06 1.46
N ALA A 83 -6.64 2.49 2.69
CA ALA A 83 -7.27 1.96 3.90
C ALA A 83 -8.79 2.21 3.94
N THR A 84 -9.24 3.41 3.58
CA THR A 84 -10.68 3.73 3.50
C THR A 84 -11.38 2.84 2.48
N GLY A 85 -10.77 2.59 1.31
CA GLY A 85 -11.31 1.67 0.31
C GLY A 85 -11.45 0.24 0.85
N LEU A 86 -10.46 -0.27 1.58
CA LEU A 86 -10.51 -1.58 2.23
C LEU A 86 -11.64 -1.64 3.28
N ILE A 87 -11.82 -0.59 4.08
CA ILE A 87 -12.90 -0.49 5.07
C ILE A 87 -14.28 -0.48 4.39
N ILE A 88 -14.44 0.26 3.28
CA ILE A 88 -15.68 0.27 2.50
C ILE A 88 -15.97 -1.14 1.96
N ALA A 89 -14.97 -1.78 1.34
CA ALA A 89 -15.13 -3.14 0.82
C ALA A 89 -15.52 -4.15 1.91
N ALA A 90 -14.95 -3.99 3.11
CA ALA A 90 -15.25 -4.84 4.26
C ALA A 90 -16.69 -4.67 4.78
N ASN A 91 -17.17 -3.43 4.91
CA ASN A 91 -18.51 -3.12 5.46
C ASN A 91 -19.65 -3.44 4.47
N PHE A 92 -19.40 -3.31 3.18
CA PHE A 92 -20.42 -3.46 2.14
C PHE A 92 -20.26 -4.74 1.33
N ALA A 93 -19.71 -5.81 1.94
CA ALA A 93 -19.49 -7.09 1.29
C ALA A 93 -20.78 -7.76 0.75
N THR A 94 -21.96 -7.34 1.20
CA THR A 94 -23.27 -7.81 0.70
C THR A 94 -23.81 -6.98 -0.47
N VAL A 95 -23.18 -5.85 -0.81
CA VAL A 95 -23.60 -4.95 -1.89
C VAL A 95 -22.48 -4.88 -2.93
N PRO A 96 -22.51 -5.72 -3.99
CA PRO A 96 -21.39 -5.90 -4.90
C PRO A 96 -20.84 -4.60 -5.50
N LEU A 97 -21.73 -3.69 -5.89
CA LEU A 97 -21.34 -2.40 -6.47
C LEU A 97 -20.50 -1.55 -5.50
N ILE A 98 -20.92 -1.44 -4.24
CA ILE A 98 -20.22 -0.64 -3.23
C ILE A 98 -18.90 -1.32 -2.84
N ALA A 99 -18.89 -2.66 -2.74
CA ALA A 99 -17.67 -3.41 -2.48
C ALA A 99 -16.63 -3.21 -3.59
N ILE A 100 -17.03 -3.28 -4.87
CA ILE A 100 -16.15 -3.05 -6.02
C ILE A 100 -15.64 -1.62 -6.05
N LEU A 101 -16.48 -0.63 -5.71
CA LEU A 101 -16.04 0.76 -5.56
C LEU A 101 -15.00 0.91 -4.44
N GLY A 102 -15.23 0.28 -3.28
CA GLY A 102 -14.27 0.25 -2.17
C GLY A 102 -12.93 -0.39 -2.59
N LEU A 103 -12.98 -1.52 -3.29
CA LEU A 103 -11.80 -2.20 -3.83
C LEU A 103 -11.07 -1.35 -4.88
N THR A 104 -11.80 -0.60 -5.70
CA THR A 104 -11.22 0.33 -6.68
C THR A 104 -10.45 1.44 -5.97
N ILE A 105 -11.06 2.08 -4.98
CA ILE A 105 -10.41 3.11 -4.15
C ILE A 105 -9.18 2.53 -3.42
N ALA A 106 -9.31 1.32 -2.89
CA ALA A 106 -8.21 0.61 -2.22
C ALA A 106 -7.03 0.39 -3.17
N THR A 107 -7.32 -0.10 -4.38
CA THR A 107 -6.32 -0.38 -5.43
C THR A 107 -5.63 0.90 -5.89
N MET A 108 -6.39 1.95 -6.16
CA MET A 108 -5.84 3.26 -6.50
C MET A 108 -4.86 3.76 -5.42
N GLY A 109 -5.24 3.68 -4.15
CA GLY A 109 -4.42 4.12 -3.03
C GLY A 109 -3.14 3.29 -2.87
N ALA A 110 -3.27 1.97 -2.86
CA ALA A 110 -2.14 1.05 -2.66
C ALA A 110 -1.10 1.15 -3.79
N LEU A 111 -1.54 1.09 -5.05
CA LEU A 111 -0.64 1.12 -6.20
C LEU A 111 0.02 2.50 -6.38
N THR A 112 -0.69 3.58 -6.06
CA THR A 112 -0.14 4.94 -6.15
C THR A 112 0.87 5.24 -5.03
N SER A 113 0.69 4.65 -3.85
CA SER A 113 1.63 4.84 -2.73
C SER A 113 3.04 4.31 -3.05
N LEU A 114 3.15 3.28 -3.89
CA LEU A 114 4.40 2.61 -4.23
C LEU A 114 5.40 3.54 -4.96
N PRO A 115 5.08 4.18 -6.09
CA PRO A 115 5.99 5.12 -6.74
C PRO A 115 6.19 6.40 -5.94
N MET A 116 5.22 6.82 -5.11
CA MET A 116 5.36 8.02 -4.26
C MET A 116 6.31 7.81 -3.08
N PHE A 117 6.58 6.56 -2.72
CA PHE A 117 7.49 6.22 -1.64
C PHE A 117 8.97 6.36 -2.04
N TRP A 118 9.40 5.84 -3.20
CA TRP A 118 10.82 5.76 -3.59
C TRP A 118 11.60 7.10 -3.69
N PRO A 119 10.96 8.24 -4.00
CA PRO A 119 11.59 9.55 -3.87
C PRO A 119 12.00 9.93 -2.44
N LEU A 120 11.46 9.28 -1.40
CA LEU A 120 11.82 9.55 0.00
C LEU A 120 13.15 8.90 0.40
N PRO A 121 13.36 7.56 0.28
CA PRO A 121 14.66 6.95 0.59
C PRO A 121 15.81 7.52 -0.23
N THR A 122 15.59 7.74 -1.53
CA THR A 122 16.63 8.21 -2.45
C THR A 122 17.09 9.64 -2.17
N ALA A 123 16.23 10.48 -1.60
CA ALA A 123 16.59 11.83 -1.17
C ALA A 123 17.34 11.87 0.18
N LEU A 124 17.36 10.77 0.93
CA LEU A 124 17.83 10.72 2.31
C LEU A 124 19.09 9.86 2.49
N LEU A 125 19.39 8.99 1.53
CA LEU A 125 20.58 8.17 1.53
C LEU A 125 21.70 8.86 0.74
N SER A 126 22.88 8.99 1.34
CA SER A 126 24.09 9.40 0.64
C SER A 126 24.57 8.31 -0.32
N ALA A 127 25.31 8.70 -1.37
CA ALA A 127 25.74 7.79 -2.43
C ALA A 127 26.51 6.56 -1.91
N SER A 128 27.25 6.69 -0.81
CA SER A 128 28.05 5.61 -0.20
C SER A 128 27.23 4.52 0.49
N VAL A 129 26.01 4.81 0.94
CA VAL A 129 25.12 3.86 1.65
C VAL A 129 23.79 3.61 0.93
N ALA A 130 23.53 4.32 -0.18
CA ALA A 130 22.28 4.23 -0.93
C ALA A 130 21.99 2.82 -1.43
N ALA A 131 22.93 2.17 -2.12
CA ALA A 131 22.68 0.89 -2.80
C ALA A 131 22.15 -0.18 -1.83
N GLY A 132 22.87 -0.45 -0.75
CA GLY A 132 22.42 -1.48 0.17
C GLY A 132 21.28 -1.00 1.08
N GLY A 133 21.11 0.31 1.32
CA GLY A 133 20.00 0.83 2.11
C GLY A 133 18.68 0.62 1.38
N LEU A 134 18.67 0.92 0.09
CA LEU A 134 17.56 0.63 -0.82
C LEU A 134 17.32 -0.88 -0.94
N ALA A 135 18.39 -1.70 -1.01
CA ALA A 135 18.27 -3.15 -1.03
C ALA A 135 17.58 -3.67 0.24
N LEU A 136 17.99 -3.21 1.43
CA LEU A 136 17.39 -3.63 2.70
C LEU A 136 15.92 -3.22 2.80
N ILE A 137 15.58 -1.99 2.41
CA ILE A 137 14.18 -1.51 2.36
C ILE A 137 13.37 -2.41 1.43
N ASN A 138 13.89 -2.71 0.23
CA ASN A 138 13.22 -3.56 -0.72
C ASN A 138 13.00 -4.97 -0.16
N SER A 139 14.04 -5.59 0.43
CA SER A 139 13.95 -6.92 1.05
C SER A 139 12.88 -6.98 2.13
N ILE A 140 12.81 -5.98 3.01
CA ILE A 140 11.76 -5.89 4.04
C ILE A 140 10.37 -5.78 3.38
N GLY A 141 10.22 -4.96 2.35
CA GLY A 141 8.98 -4.85 1.59
C GLY A 141 8.55 -6.16 0.94
N GLN A 142 9.50 -6.92 0.39
CA GLN A 142 9.19 -8.21 -0.24
C GLN A 142 8.72 -9.27 0.77
N MET A 143 9.10 -9.17 2.05
CA MET A 143 8.54 -10.04 3.10
C MET A 143 7.03 -9.88 3.22
N ALA A 144 6.47 -8.69 2.95
CA ALA A 144 5.01 -8.50 2.95
C ALA A 144 4.31 -9.38 1.91
N GLY A 145 4.97 -9.71 0.80
CA GLY A 145 4.42 -10.59 -0.23
C GLY A 145 4.17 -12.02 0.24
N PHE A 146 4.88 -12.47 1.28
CA PHE A 146 4.61 -13.74 1.95
C PHE A 146 3.66 -13.56 3.14
N LEU A 147 3.97 -12.60 4.03
CA LEU A 147 3.23 -12.43 5.29
C LEU A 147 1.79 -11.98 5.07
N SER A 148 1.53 -11.09 4.11
CA SER A 148 0.20 -10.53 3.91
C SER A 148 -0.80 -11.59 3.41
N PRO A 149 -0.54 -12.34 2.32
CA PRO A 149 -1.45 -13.39 1.88
C PRO A 149 -1.59 -14.52 2.89
N TYR A 150 -0.51 -14.87 3.59
CA TYR A 150 -0.55 -15.87 4.67
C TYR A 150 -1.48 -15.43 5.80
N LEU A 151 -1.35 -14.20 6.29
CA LEU A 151 -2.20 -13.65 7.35
C LEU A 151 -3.67 -13.60 6.92
N VAL A 152 -3.94 -13.14 5.69
CA VAL A 152 -5.31 -13.09 5.13
C VAL A 152 -5.90 -14.49 5.03
N GLY A 153 -5.14 -15.46 4.51
CA GLY A 153 -5.55 -16.86 4.41
C GLY A 153 -5.85 -17.46 5.78
N TRP A 154 -4.93 -17.30 6.74
CA TRP A 154 -5.10 -17.79 8.11
C TRP A 154 -6.33 -17.20 8.81
N ILE A 155 -6.56 -15.88 8.68
CA ILE A 155 -7.77 -15.23 9.20
C ILE A 155 -9.02 -15.82 8.55
N LYS A 156 -9.00 -16.00 7.22
CA LYS A 156 -10.13 -16.57 6.48
C LYS A 156 -10.41 -18.01 6.89
N ASP A 157 -9.39 -18.84 7.09
CA ASP A 157 -9.53 -20.24 7.47
C ASP A 157 -10.10 -20.38 8.90
N GLN A 158 -9.69 -19.51 9.82
CA GLN A 158 -10.16 -19.54 11.21
C GLN A 158 -11.56 -18.93 11.38
N THR A 159 -11.87 -17.87 10.64
CA THR A 159 -13.09 -17.06 10.88
C THR A 159 -14.17 -17.26 9.81
N GLY A 160 -13.83 -17.87 8.68
CA GLY A 160 -14.68 -17.93 7.49
C GLY A 160 -14.90 -16.57 6.80
N SER A 161 -14.35 -15.47 7.35
CA SER A 161 -14.71 -14.11 6.95
C SER A 161 -13.54 -13.38 6.26
N THR A 162 -13.80 -12.89 5.05
CA THR A 162 -12.84 -12.05 4.31
C THR A 162 -12.82 -10.61 4.86
N THR A 163 -13.89 -10.20 5.56
CA THR A 163 -14.04 -8.86 6.16
C THR A 163 -12.97 -8.58 7.22
N LEU A 164 -12.70 -9.53 8.11
CA LEU A 164 -11.69 -9.35 9.16
C LEU A 164 -10.29 -9.16 8.58
N ALA A 165 -9.96 -9.91 7.53
CA ALA A 165 -8.68 -9.77 6.86
C ALA A 165 -8.52 -8.38 6.20
N LEU A 166 -9.58 -7.85 5.59
CA LEU A 166 -9.58 -6.50 5.03
C LEU A 166 -9.39 -5.42 6.11
N TYR A 167 -9.99 -5.58 7.30
CA TYR A 167 -9.75 -4.67 8.41
C TYR A 167 -8.33 -4.73 8.96
N SER A 168 -7.74 -5.92 9.09
CA SER A 168 -6.34 -6.05 9.51
C SER A 168 -5.39 -5.35 8.54
N LEU A 169 -5.62 -5.48 7.24
CA LEU A 169 -4.84 -4.77 6.22
C LEU A 169 -5.05 -3.26 6.28
N ALA A 170 -6.30 -2.81 6.42
CA ALA A 170 -6.60 -1.39 6.57
C ALA A 170 -5.90 -0.78 7.80
N ALA A 171 -5.94 -1.48 8.94
CA ALA A 171 -5.24 -1.07 10.16
C ALA A 171 -3.72 -0.98 9.93
N LEU A 172 -3.12 -1.97 9.27
CA LEU A 172 -1.70 -1.97 8.93
C LEU A 172 -1.33 -0.80 8.02
N THR A 173 -2.15 -0.51 7.00
CA THR A 173 -1.94 0.63 6.10
C THR A 173 -2.10 1.97 6.82
N ILE A 174 -3.07 2.09 7.74
CA ILE A 174 -3.24 3.28 8.59
C ILE A 174 -1.99 3.49 9.46
N VAL A 175 -1.51 2.45 10.13
CA VAL A 175 -0.27 2.53 10.95
C VAL A 175 0.91 2.97 10.07
N GLY A 176 1.09 2.35 8.90
CA GLY A 176 2.13 2.77 7.94
C GLY A 176 2.01 4.24 7.52
N SER A 177 0.79 4.72 7.28
CA SER A 177 0.53 6.12 6.91
C SER A 177 0.84 7.10 8.05
N LEU A 178 0.54 6.73 9.30
CA LEU A 178 0.87 7.52 10.49
C LEU A 178 2.38 7.59 10.70
N VAL A 179 3.09 6.48 10.48
CA VAL A 179 4.56 6.46 10.52
C VAL A 179 5.14 7.31 9.39
N ALA A 180 4.61 7.21 8.17
CA ALA A 180 5.00 8.07 7.04
C ALA A 180 4.76 9.56 7.32
N LEU A 181 3.68 9.92 8.03
CA LEU A 181 3.44 11.27 8.50
C LEU A 181 4.52 11.76 9.48
N ARG A 182 5.04 10.89 10.35
CA ARG A 182 6.09 11.24 11.31
C ARG A 182 7.46 11.39 10.66
N VAL A 183 7.67 10.82 9.48
CA VAL A 183 8.84 11.06 8.63
C VAL A 183 8.70 12.45 7.99
N SER A 184 9.16 13.49 8.69
CA SER A 184 9.18 14.88 8.23
C SER A 184 10.61 15.35 7.94
N ARG A 185 10.75 16.43 7.15
CA ARG A 185 12.01 17.10 6.73
C ARG A 185 13.07 17.25 7.85
N HIS A 186 12.64 17.31 9.12
CA HIS A 186 13.55 17.39 10.27
C HIS A 186 14.48 16.18 10.42
N SER A 187 14.05 14.98 10.00
CA SER A 187 14.91 13.80 9.96
C SER A 187 15.92 13.86 8.81
N ALA A 188 15.58 14.51 7.69
CA ALA A 188 16.48 14.73 6.57
C ALA A 188 17.66 15.63 6.94
N VAL A 189 17.38 16.72 7.68
CA VAL A 189 18.39 17.68 8.15
C VAL A 189 19.35 17.04 9.17
N LYS A 190 18.82 16.21 10.09
CA LYS A 190 19.66 15.51 11.08
C LYS A 190 20.52 14.40 10.47
N VAL A 191 20.01 13.69 9.46
CA VAL A 191 20.76 12.63 8.78
C VAL A 191 21.85 13.21 7.87
N ALA A 192 21.57 14.30 7.14
CA ALA A 192 22.59 15.01 6.36
C ALA A 192 23.67 15.65 7.25
N ALA A 193 23.36 16.01 8.50
CA ALA A 193 24.32 16.53 9.47
C ALA A 193 25.13 15.43 10.19
N ALA A 194 24.74 14.15 10.07
CA ALA A 194 25.36 13.01 10.75
C ALA A 194 26.05 12.02 9.81
N ALA A 195 26.02 12.29 8.50
CA ALA A 195 26.70 11.54 7.44
C ALA A 195 27.86 12.35 6.87
#